data_AF-A0A161MLN2-F1
#
_entry.id   AF-A0A161MLN2-F1
#
_cell.length_a   1.000
_cell.length_b   1.000
_cell.length_c   1.000
_cell.angle_alpha   90.00
_cell.angle_beta   90.00
_cell.angle_gamma   90.00
#
_symmetry.space_group_name_H-M   'P 1'
#
loop_
_entity.id
_entity.type
_entity.pdbx_description
1 polymer ?
#
loop_
_entity_poly.entity_id
_entity_poly.type
_entity_poly.pdbx_seq_one_letter_code
_entity_poly.pdbx_strand_id
1 'polypeptide(L)'
;ADPALRLNGIWALMNMAFQAEQKIKSQILNTLGTDQIFRLLSDSEVNVLMKTLGLLRNLLSTKPHIDHIMALHGLQIMQAVTLILDGNHSIDVKEQALCILANIGDGDTAKDYIMSNDDILKKLTRIYVAQ
;
A
#
# COMPACT_ATOMS: atom_id res chain seq x y z
N ALA A 1 -7.91 18.92 -9.45
CA ALA A 1 -6.46 19.18 -9.63
C ALA A 1 -6.02 18.59 -10.96
N ASP A 2 -4.93 19.06 -11.55
CA ASP A 2 -4.39 18.54 -12.81
C ASP A 2 -3.95 17.06 -12.64
N PRO A 3 -4.44 16.10 -13.47
CA PRO A 3 -3.98 14.71 -13.49
C PRO A 3 -2.46 14.55 -13.58
N ALA A 4 -1.79 15.36 -14.42
CA ALA A 4 -0.34 15.26 -14.62
C ALA A 4 0.42 15.65 -13.35
N LEU A 5 -0.05 16.68 -12.65
CA LEU A 5 0.54 17.11 -11.38
C LEU A 5 0.42 16.03 -10.30
N ARG A 6 -0.76 15.40 -10.18
CA ARG A 6 -0.97 14.32 -9.20
C ARG A 6 -0.07 13.12 -9.52
N LEU A 7 -0.06 12.70 -10.78
CA LEU A 7 0.76 11.57 -11.24
C LEU A 7 2.25 11.80 -10.99
N ASN A 8 2.77 12.95 -11.40
CA ASN A 8 4.19 13.24 -11.24
C ASN A 8 4.57 13.45 -9.77
N GLY A 9 3.70 14.09 -8.98
CA GLY A 9 3.91 14.27 -7.55
C GLY A 9 4.01 12.93 -6.80
N ILE A 10 3.04 12.04 -7.01
CA ILE A 10 3.06 10.73 -6.33
C ILE A 10 4.21 9.86 -6.83
N TRP A 11 4.56 9.96 -8.12
CA TRP A 11 5.67 9.20 -8.67
C TRP A 11 7.02 9.66 -8.11
N ALA A 12 7.21 10.98 -7.94
CA ALA A 12 8.39 11.51 -7.28
C ALA A 12 8.54 10.96 -5.84
N LEU A 13 7.45 10.92 -5.07
CA LEU A 13 7.44 10.33 -3.73
C LEU A 13 7.72 8.83 -3.77
N MET A 14 7.14 8.09 -4.71
CA MET A 14 7.38 6.66 -4.90
C MET A 14 8.88 6.39 -5.11
N ASN A 15 9.53 7.16 -5.99
CA ASN A 15 10.96 7.02 -6.25
C ASN A 15 11.80 7.43 -5.03
N MET A 16 11.40 8.50 -4.32
CA MET A 16 12.09 8.93 -3.10
C MET A 16 12.01 7.90 -1.98
N ALA A 17 10.92 7.14 -1.87
CA ALA A 17 10.76 6.09 -0.87
C ALA A 17 11.58 4.82 -1.19
N PHE A 18 12.01 4.64 -2.45
CA PHE A 18 12.74 3.46 -2.88
C PHE A 18 14.14 3.44 -2.25
N GLN A 19 14.42 2.36 -1.51
CA GLN A 19 15.68 2.18 -0.76
C GLN A 19 16.03 3.32 0.22
N ALA A 20 15.04 4.13 0.60
CA ALA A 20 15.25 5.19 1.56
C ALA A 20 15.37 4.65 2.99
N GLU A 21 16.08 5.42 3.82
CA GLU A 21 16.13 5.20 5.26
C GLU A 21 14.73 5.34 5.89
N GLN A 22 14.51 4.64 7.01
CA GLN A 22 13.25 4.67 7.75
C GLN A 22 12.73 6.10 7.98
N LYS A 23 13.62 7.02 8.39
CA LYS A 23 13.26 8.41 8.69
C LYS A 23 12.57 9.10 7.50
N ILE A 24 13.10 8.93 6.29
CA ILE A 24 12.53 9.52 5.08
C ILE A 24 11.16 8.92 4.78
N LYS A 25 11.03 7.59 4.90
CA LYS A 25 9.74 6.90 4.70
C LYS A 25 8.67 7.38 5.67
N SER A 26 9.01 7.50 6.95
CA SER A 26 8.10 8.03 7.97
C SER A 26 7.74 9.50 7.71
N GLN A 27 8.70 10.32 7.26
CA GLN A 27 8.41 11.72 6.90
C GLN A 27 7.48 11.83 5.69
N ILE A 28 7.68 11.03 4.64
CA ILE A 28 6.78 10.98 3.49
C ILE A 28 5.36 10.64 3.95
N LEU A 29 5.21 9.57 4.72
CA LEU A 29 3.90 9.09 5.15
C LEU A 29 3.18 10.09 6.07
N ASN A 30 3.90 10.66 7.06
CA ASN A 30 3.34 11.64 7.99
C ASN A 30 2.98 12.97 7.31
N THR A 31 3.77 13.39 6.32
CA THR A 31 3.52 14.65 5.58
C THR A 31 2.38 14.51 4.58
N LEU A 32 2.34 13.37 3.87
CA LEU A 32 1.28 13.10 2.91
C LEU A 32 -0.06 12.89 3.63
N GLY A 33 -0.03 12.16 4.75
CA GLY A 33 -1.21 11.82 5.54
C GLY A 33 -2.04 10.71 4.91
N THR A 34 -2.68 9.90 5.75
CA THR A 34 -3.49 8.75 5.32
C THR A 34 -4.70 9.18 4.48
N ASP A 35 -5.34 10.31 4.80
CA ASP A 35 -6.49 10.82 4.05
C ASP A 35 -6.14 11.13 2.59
N GLN A 36 -4.95 11.70 2.36
CA GLN A 36 -4.47 11.95 1.01
C GLN A 36 -4.16 10.66 0.26
N ILE A 37 -3.60 9.65 0.94
CA ILE A 37 -3.37 8.33 0.35
C ILE A 37 -4.69 7.71 -0.09
N PHE A 38 -5.72 7.70 0.75
CA PHE A 38 -7.04 7.18 0.35
C PHE A 38 -7.66 7.94 -0.83
N ARG A 39 -7.50 9.27 -0.87
CA ARG A 39 -7.92 10.07 -2.04
C ARG A 39 -7.19 9.67 -3.32
N LEU A 40 -5.89 9.42 -3.25
CA LEU A 40 -5.08 9.00 -4.41
C LEU A 40 -5.34 7.54 -4.83
N LEU A 41 -5.68 6.66 -3.89
CA LEU A 41 -6.10 5.28 -4.18
C LEU A 41 -7.49 5.22 -4.82
N SER A 42 -8.31 6.26 -4.62
CA SER A 42 -9.64 6.40 -5.23
C SER A 42 -9.61 7.29 -6.47
N ASP A 43 -8.42 7.60 -7.01
CA ASP A 43 -8.27 8.48 -8.17
C ASP A 43 -8.90 7.84 -9.41
N SER A 44 -9.55 8.66 -10.24
CA SER A 44 -10.12 8.20 -11.51
C SER A 44 -9.05 7.77 -12.51
N GLU A 45 -7.84 8.31 -12.37
CA GLU A 45 -6.70 7.97 -13.22
C GLU A 45 -5.95 6.76 -12.68
N VAL A 46 -6.06 5.62 -13.38
CA VAL A 46 -5.41 4.37 -12.97
C VAL A 46 -3.90 4.51 -12.77
N ASN A 47 -3.23 5.38 -13.52
CA ASN A 47 -1.80 5.62 -13.37
C ASN A 47 -1.47 6.28 -12.02
N VAL A 48 -2.31 7.18 -11.52
CA VAL A 48 -2.13 7.81 -10.20
C VAL A 48 -2.31 6.75 -9.11
N LEU A 49 -3.37 5.94 -9.21
CA LEU A 49 -3.62 4.81 -8.32
C LEU A 49 -2.44 3.85 -8.28
N MET A 50 -1.93 3.43 -9.45
CA MET A 50 -0.80 2.49 -9.56
C MET A 50 0.48 3.04 -8.92
N LYS A 51 0.80 4.31 -9.14
CA LYS A 51 1.97 4.93 -8.49
C LYS A 51 1.78 5.10 -6.98
N THR A 52 0.55 5.28 -6.52
CA THR A 52 0.23 5.32 -5.09
C THR A 52 0.44 3.95 -4.43
N LEU A 53 0.01 2.86 -5.07
CA LEU A 53 0.30 1.50 -4.60
C LEU A 53 1.79 1.18 -4.64
N GLY A 54 2.49 1.62 -5.68
CA GLY A 54 3.94 1.53 -5.76
C GLY A 54 4.64 2.27 -4.60
N LEU A 55 4.15 3.44 -4.22
CA LEU A 55 4.65 4.16 -3.05
C LEU A 55 4.45 3.34 -1.76
N LEU A 56 3.24 2.82 -1.52
CA LEU A 56 2.96 1.99 -0.33
C LEU A 56 3.89 0.76 -0.26
N ARG A 57 4.10 0.08 -1.38
CA ARG A 57 5.04 -1.04 -1.47
C ARG A 57 6.47 -0.62 -1.13
N ASN A 58 6.91 0.54 -1.64
CA ASN A 58 8.26 1.05 -1.36
C ASN A 58 8.43 1.50 0.10
N LEU A 59 7.38 2.04 0.72
CA LEU A 59 7.40 2.35 2.15
C LEU A 59 7.60 1.06 2.97
N LEU A 60 6.91 -0.01 2.59
CA LEU A 60 6.96 -1.32 3.24
C LEU A 60 7.98 -2.27 2.59
N SER A 61 9.26 -1.90 2.49
CA SER A 61 10.22 -2.68 1.66
C SER A 61 11.31 -3.44 2.43
N THR A 62 11.50 -3.21 3.72
CA THR A 62 12.53 -3.88 4.54
C THR A 62 11.95 -4.21 5.91
N LYS A 63 12.29 -5.37 6.48
CA LYS A 63 11.71 -5.87 7.74
C LYS A 63 11.58 -4.82 8.85
N PRO A 64 12.66 -4.13 9.28
CA PRO A 64 12.55 -3.13 10.35
C PRO A 64 11.63 -1.95 10.01
N HIS A 65 11.59 -1.56 8.73
CA HIS A 65 10.73 -0.44 8.29
C HIS A 65 9.28 -0.89 8.19
N ILE A 66 9.01 -2.12 7.76
CA ILE A 66 7.68 -2.72 7.69
C ILE A 66 7.05 -2.70 9.08
N ASP A 67 7.71 -3.28 10.08
CA ASP A 67 7.18 -3.33 11.45
C ASP A 67 6.96 -1.93 12.02
N HIS A 68 7.92 -1.01 11.83
CA HIS A 68 7.77 0.36 12.31
C HIS A 68 6.58 1.10 11.69
N ILE A 69 6.42 1.02 10.36
CA ILE A 69 5.33 1.71 9.66
C ILE A 69 3.99 1.07 10.03
N MET A 70 3.91 -0.25 10.08
CA MET A 70 2.68 -0.97 10.45
C MET A 70 2.30 -0.76 11.91
N ALA A 71 3.25 -0.55 12.83
CA ALA A 71 2.94 -0.18 14.21
C ALA A 71 2.24 1.19 14.31
N LEU A 72 2.54 2.12 13.39
CA LEU A 72 1.97 3.48 13.41
C LEU A 72 0.71 3.63 12.55
N HIS A 73 0.67 2.96 11.40
CA HIS A 73 -0.33 3.18 10.34
C HIS A 73 -0.98 1.88 9.85
N GLY A 74 -0.78 0.76 10.56
CA GLY A 74 -1.16 -0.56 10.09
C GLY A 74 -2.65 -0.70 9.78
N LEU A 75 -3.52 -0.15 10.62
CA LEU A 75 -4.96 -0.19 10.38
C LEU A 75 -5.36 0.49 9.06
N GLN A 76 -4.82 1.69 8.80
CA GLN A 76 -5.10 2.47 7.61
C GLN A 76 -4.52 1.80 6.36
N ILE A 77 -3.31 1.24 6.46
CA ILE A 77 -2.70 0.48 5.36
C ILE A 77 -3.52 -0.76 5.03
N MET A 78 -3.99 -1.51 6.03
CA MET A 78 -4.84 -2.67 5.80
C MET A 78 -6.18 -2.28 5.17
N GLN A 79 -6.80 -1.19 5.63
CA GLN A 79 -8.01 -0.65 4.99
C GLN A 79 -7.77 -0.24 3.53
N ALA A 80 -6.63 0.38 3.23
CA ALA A 80 -6.24 0.73 1.86
C ALA A 80 -6.06 -0.52 0.98
N VAL A 81 -5.46 -1.58 1.49
CA VAL A 81 -5.35 -2.86 0.76
C VAL A 81 -6.74 -3.46 0.52
N THR A 82 -7.59 -3.53 1.56
CA THR A 82 -8.96 -4.07 1.44
C THR A 82 -9.77 -3.30 0.40
N LEU A 83 -9.70 -1.96 0.40
CA LEU A 83 -10.35 -1.10 -0.59
C LEU A 83 -10.02 -1.54 -2.03
N ILE A 84 -8.75 -1.83 -2.31
CA ILE A 84 -8.30 -2.21 -3.65
C ILE A 84 -8.70 -3.64 -4.00
N LEU A 85 -8.65 -4.57 -3.04
CA LEU A 85 -9.06 -5.95 -3.29
C LEU A 85 -10.57 -6.09 -3.52
N ASP A 86 -11.38 -5.29 -2.82
CA ASP A 86 -12.83 -5.26 -2.95
C ASP A 86 -13.32 -4.45 -4.15
N GLY A 87 -12.54 -3.46 -4.57
CA GLY A 87 -12.86 -2.65 -5.74
C GLY A 87 -12.92 -3.44 -7.05
N ASN A 88 -13.69 -2.91 -8.00
CA ASN A 88 -13.74 -3.40 -9.37
C ASN A 88 -12.51 -2.92 -10.17
N HIS A 89 -11.34 -3.37 -9.76
CA HIS A 89 -10.06 -3.06 -10.39
C HIS A 89 -9.54 -4.21 -11.25
N SER A 90 -8.65 -3.89 -12.19
CA SER A 90 -7.97 -4.89 -13.01
C SER A 90 -7.08 -5.81 -12.15
N ILE A 91 -6.72 -6.96 -12.73
CA ILE A 91 -5.83 -7.93 -12.07
C ILE A 91 -4.49 -7.27 -11.72
N ASP A 92 -3.91 -6.47 -12.61
CA ASP A 92 -2.63 -5.78 -12.37
C ASP A 92 -2.66 -4.87 -11.14
N VAL A 93 -3.80 -4.20 -10.92
CA VAL A 93 -4.00 -3.32 -9.75
C VAL A 93 -4.13 -4.16 -8.48
N LYS A 94 -4.91 -5.24 -8.51
CA LYS A 94 -5.07 -6.15 -7.36
C LYS A 94 -3.76 -6.84 -7.02
N GLU A 95 -2.94 -7.17 -8.01
CA GLU A 95 -1.60 -7.73 -7.81
C GLU A 95 -0.72 -6.78 -6.98
N GLN A 96 -0.79 -5.46 -7.21
CA GLN A 96 -0.03 -4.52 -6.38
C GLN A 96 -0.46 -4.55 -4.91
N ALA A 97 -1.76 -4.73 -4.62
CA ALA A 97 -2.26 -4.91 -3.26
C ALA A 97 -1.76 -6.21 -2.62
N LEU A 98 -1.66 -7.30 -3.41
CA LEU A 98 -1.07 -8.56 -2.96
C LEU A 98 0.43 -8.42 -2.70
N CYS A 99 1.19 -7.68 -3.52
CA CYS A 99 2.59 -7.39 -3.24
C CYS A 99 2.78 -6.62 -1.93
N ILE A 100 1.88 -5.68 -1.61
CA ILE A 100 1.89 -4.97 -0.33
C ILE A 100 1.64 -5.95 0.82
N LEU A 101 0.65 -6.85 0.71
CA LEU A 101 0.40 -7.89 1.71
C LEU A 101 1.60 -8.83 1.89
N ALA A 102 2.26 -9.23 0.80
CA ALA A 102 3.47 -10.04 0.88
C ALA A 102 4.57 -9.35 1.68
N ASN A 103 4.78 -8.05 1.44
CA ASN A 103 5.72 -7.26 2.22
C ASN A 103 5.31 -7.15 3.71
N ILE A 104 4.04 -6.92 4.00
CA ILE A 104 3.53 -6.89 5.39
C ILE A 104 3.77 -8.26 6.07
N GLY A 105 3.54 -9.35 5.35
CA GLY A 105 3.77 -10.71 5.84
C GLY A 105 5.24 -11.05 6.10
N ASP A 106 6.19 -10.33 5.49
CA ASP A 106 7.61 -10.46 5.79
C ASP A 106 8.00 -9.78 7.11
N GLY A 107 7.22 -8.84 7.65
CA GLY A 107 7.50 -8.23 8.95
C GLY A 107 7.27 -9.18 10.13
N ASP A 108 8.00 -8.97 11.24
CA ASP A 108 7.96 -9.87 12.39
C ASP A 108 6.64 -9.78 13.16
N THR A 109 6.16 -8.55 13.35
CA THR A 109 4.89 -8.20 14.03
C THR A 109 3.83 -7.73 13.04
N ALA A 110 4.23 -7.15 11.91
CA ALA A 110 3.33 -6.65 10.88
C ALA A 110 2.41 -7.73 10.31
N LYS A 111 2.90 -8.97 10.18
CA LYS A 111 2.10 -10.11 9.72
C LYS A 111 0.86 -10.39 10.59
N ASP A 112 0.85 -9.96 11.85
CA ASP A 112 -0.28 -10.17 12.76
C ASP A 112 -1.52 -9.38 12.30
N TYR A 113 -1.33 -8.26 11.58
CA TYR A 113 -2.43 -7.55 10.92
C TYR A 113 -3.13 -8.39 9.85
N ILE A 114 -2.40 -9.28 9.18
CA ILE A 114 -2.97 -10.22 8.20
C ILE A 114 -3.62 -11.39 8.93
N MET A 115 -2.90 -12.00 9.89
CA MET A 115 -3.36 -13.19 10.59
C MET A 115 -4.62 -12.96 11.45
N SER A 116 -4.81 -11.73 11.94
CA SER A 116 -6.01 -11.33 12.69
C SER A 116 -7.18 -10.89 11.79
N ASN A 117 -7.00 -10.85 10.46
CA ASN A 117 -8.00 -10.36 9.52
C ASN A 117 -8.58 -11.50 8.65
N ASP A 118 -9.63 -12.13 9.17
CA ASP A 118 -10.34 -13.23 8.50
C ASP A 118 -10.84 -12.89 7.09
N ASP A 119 -11.24 -11.64 6.87
CA ASP A 119 -11.74 -11.19 5.57
C ASP A 119 -10.63 -11.20 4.52
N ILE A 120 -9.45 -10.68 4.87
CA ILE A 120 -8.27 -10.75 3.98
C ILE A 120 -7.85 -12.19 3.75
N LEU A 121 -7.81 -13.04 4.78
CA LEU A 121 -7.45 -14.46 4.60
C LEU A 121 -8.41 -15.16 3.63
N LYS A 122 -9.73 -14.95 3.77
CA LYS A 122 -10.74 -15.47 2.84
C LYS A 122 -10.54 -14.95 1.42
N LYS A 123 -10.22 -13.67 1.25
CA LYS A 123 -9.94 -13.08 -0.07
C LYS A 123 -8.70 -13.69 -0.72
N LEU A 124 -7.61 -13.87 0.03
CA LEU A 124 -6.40 -14.53 -0.45
C LEU A 124 -6.72 -15.96 -0.91
N THR A 125 -7.43 -16.75 -0.12
CA THR A 125 -7.84 -18.10 -0.52
C THR A 125 -8.65 -18.07 -1.82
N ARG A 126 -9.63 -17.18 -1.96
CA ARG A 126 -10.41 -17.06 -3.20
C ARG A 126 -9.56 -16.71 -4.41
N ILE A 127 -8.59 -15.81 -4.26
CA ILE A 127 -7.71 -15.38 -5.35
C ILE A 127 -6.81 -16.52 -5.81
N TYR A 128 -6.23 -17.30 -4.90
CA TYR A 128 -5.31 -18.39 -5.23
C TYR A 128 -5.99 -19.71 -5.62
N VAL A 129 -7.24 -19.94 -5.20
CA VAL A 129 -8.02 -21.15 -5.54
C VAL A 129 -8.85 -20.98 -6.81
N ALA A 130 -9.07 -19.73 -7.28
CA ALA A 130 -9.76 -19.45 -8.54
C ALA A 130 -8.86 -19.50 -9.78
N GLN A 131 -7.58 -19.89 -9.63
CA GLN A 131 -6.69 -20.28 -10.73
C GLN A 131 -6.76 -21.79 -10.94
#